data_AF-A0A667XF51-F1
#
_entry.id   AF-A0A667XF51-F1
#
_cell.length_a   1.000
_cell.length_b   1.000
_cell.length_c   1.000
_cell.angle_alpha   90.00
_cell.angle_beta   90.00
_cell.angle_gamma   90.00
#
_symmetry.space_group_name_H-M   'P 1'
#
loop_
_entity.id
_entity.type
_entity.pdbx_description
1 polymer ?
#
loop_
_entity_poly.entity_id
_entity_poly.type
_entity_poly.pdbx_seq_one_letter_code
_entity_poly.pdbx_strand_id
1 'polypeptide(L)'
;MTATLHFRSGKKRQFRFSWQQRDALNRRRNNPTIPKMASEVEETLKRIEGQRGVVGTVVCNADGIPIRSSLDGVATAQYARLLRKLTVMAKSAVRDIDPQNDLTFLRLRSQKCEIMVGLENEFLVIVIQNLHQ
;
A
#
# COMPACT_ATOMS: atom_id res chain seq x y z
N MET A 1 31.49 15.80 18.70
CA MET A 1 32.18 14.82 19.56
C MET A 1 33.49 14.48 18.87
N THR A 2 34.62 14.77 19.51
CA THR A 2 35.95 14.83 18.88
C THR A 2 36.63 13.47 18.97
N ALA A 3 37.05 12.90 17.83
CA ALA A 3 37.97 11.77 17.79
C ALA A 3 39.23 12.23 17.04
N THR A 4 40.36 12.27 17.75
CA THR A 4 41.67 12.66 17.20
C THR A 4 42.42 11.40 16.81
N LEU A 5 42.72 11.24 15.52
CA LEU A 5 43.59 10.17 14.99
C LEU A 5 44.93 10.79 14.56
N HIS A 6 46.02 10.29 15.14
CA HIS A 6 47.39 10.62 14.73
C HIS A 6 47.85 9.65 13.62
N PHE A 7 48.38 10.18 12.52
CA PHE A 7 49.04 9.38 11.48
C PHE A 7 50.46 9.89 11.24
N ARG A 8 51.42 8.96 11.28
CA ARG A 8 52.86 9.20 11.16
C ARG A 8 53.32 8.87 9.74
N SER A 9 54.03 9.83 9.15
CA SER A 9 54.98 9.71 8.03
C SER A 9 54.44 9.47 6.61
N GLY A 10 54.92 10.31 5.69
CA GLY A 10 55.14 9.92 4.29
C GLY A 10 54.21 10.55 3.24
N LYS A 11 54.55 11.77 2.78
CA LYS A 11 54.14 12.38 1.49
C LYS A 11 52.68 12.89 1.40
N LYS A 12 52.48 14.16 1.80
CA LYS A 12 51.26 14.94 1.57
C LYS A 12 51.14 15.36 0.09
N ARG A 13 50.25 14.74 -0.67
CA ARG A 13 49.54 15.46 -1.75
C ARG A 13 48.33 16.12 -1.13
N GLN A 14 48.24 17.44 -1.27
CA GLN A 14 47.09 18.23 -0.84
C GLN A 14 45.89 17.82 -1.68
N PHE A 15 44.97 17.04 -1.10
CA PHE A 15 43.60 16.99 -1.60
C PHE A 15 42.74 17.77 -0.61
N ARG A 16 42.38 18.99 -1.03
CA ARG A 16 41.45 19.86 -0.31
C ARG A 16 40.05 19.28 -0.45
N PHE A 17 39.71 18.31 0.39
CA PHE A 17 38.33 17.85 0.53
C PHE A 17 37.57 18.85 1.41
N SER A 18 36.74 19.66 0.76
CA SER A 18 35.78 20.56 1.42
C SER A 18 34.72 19.70 2.13
N TRP A 19 34.77 19.68 3.47
CA TRP A 19 33.76 19.04 4.31
C TRP A 19 32.39 19.70 4.23
N GLN A 20 32.31 20.88 3.62
CA GLN A 20 31.08 21.63 3.43
C GLN A 20 30.23 21.14 2.24
N GLN A 21 30.83 20.36 1.32
CA GLN A 21 30.12 19.80 0.15
C GLN A 21 29.54 18.40 0.36
N ARG A 22 30.02 17.64 1.37
CA ARG A 22 29.48 16.30 1.69
C ARG A 22 28.13 16.36 2.40
N ASP A 23 27.91 17.36 3.25
CA ASP A 23 26.64 17.52 3.97
C ASP A 23 25.48 17.98 3.06
N ALA A 24 25.79 18.64 1.95
CA ALA A 24 24.79 19.04 0.95
C ALA A 24 24.32 17.85 0.07
N LEU A 25 25.20 16.90 -0.21
CA LEU A 25 24.88 15.70 -0.99
C LEU A 25 24.14 14.63 -0.18
N ASN A 26 24.29 14.60 1.15
CA ASN A 26 23.58 13.65 2.00
C ASN A 26 22.14 14.10 2.33
N ARG A 27 21.84 15.41 2.33
CA ARG A 27 20.46 15.92 2.47
C ARG A 27 19.58 15.62 1.26
N ARG A 28 20.15 15.49 0.06
CA ARG A 28 19.42 15.11 -1.16
C ARG A 28 19.09 13.61 -1.24
N ARG A 29 19.71 12.77 -0.40
CA ARG A 29 19.50 11.32 -0.42
C ARG A 29 18.24 10.87 0.34
N ASN A 30 17.68 11.74 1.20
CA ASN A 30 16.53 11.43 2.05
C ASN A 30 15.27 12.25 1.72
N ASN A 31 15.12 12.70 0.48
CA ASN A 31 13.79 13.12 0.02
C ASN A 31 13.30 12.08 -0.99
N PRO A 32 12.67 10.97 -0.55
CA PRO A 32 11.95 10.15 -1.49
C PRO A 32 10.81 11.03 -1.95
N THR A 33 10.90 11.57 -3.16
CA THR A 33 9.72 12.03 -3.87
C THR A 33 8.80 10.82 -3.88
N ILE A 34 7.84 10.79 -2.95
CA ILE A 34 6.80 9.78 -2.94
C ILE A 34 6.23 9.85 -4.37
N PRO A 35 6.32 8.77 -5.16
CA PRO A 35 5.86 8.81 -6.53
C PRO A 35 4.44 9.34 -6.50
N LYS A 36 4.13 10.37 -7.31
CA LYS A 36 2.87 11.13 -7.26
C LYS A 36 1.61 10.23 -7.22
N MET A 37 1.69 9.06 -7.86
CA MET A 37 0.68 8.01 -7.82
C MET A 37 0.43 7.45 -6.41
N ALA A 38 1.48 7.21 -5.62
CA ALA A 38 1.34 6.70 -4.25
C ALA A 38 0.69 7.72 -3.32
N SER A 39 0.93 9.03 -3.51
CA SER A 39 0.25 10.06 -2.69
C SER A 39 -1.23 10.16 -3.03
N GLU A 40 -1.61 10.09 -4.32
CA GLU A 40 -3.02 10.15 -4.75
C GLU A 40 -3.84 8.94 -4.25
N VAL A 41 -3.25 7.74 -4.27
CA VAL A 41 -3.88 6.52 -3.72
C VAL A 41 -4.09 6.68 -2.22
N GLU A 42 -3.08 7.15 -1.48
CA GLU A 42 -3.16 7.29 -0.03
C GLU A 42 -4.17 8.36 0.41
N GLU A 43 -4.27 9.47 -0.33
CA GLU A 43 -5.33 10.46 -0.13
C GLU A 43 -6.73 9.90 -0.41
N THR A 44 -6.86 9.04 -1.42
CA THR A 44 -8.13 8.41 -1.78
C THR A 44 -8.57 7.40 -0.71
N LEU A 45 -7.64 6.59 -0.20
CA LEU A 45 -7.92 5.66 0.89
C LEU A 45 -8.34 6.41 2.16
N LYS A 46 -7.65 7.50 2.52
CA LYS A 46 -8.03 8.35 3.65
C LYS A 46 -9.43 8.96 3.50
N ARG A 47 -9.80 9.37 2.28
CA ARG A 47 -11.16 9.87 1.99
C ARG A 47 -12.22 8.79 2.20
N ILE A 48 -11.92 7.54 1.86
CA ILE A 48 -12.83 6.40 2.09
C ILE A 48 -12.93 6.10 3.59
N GLU A 49 -11.81 6.03 4.30
CA GLU A 49 -11.76 5.79 5.74
C GLU A 49 -12.49 6.88 6.55
N GLY A 50 -12.53 8.11 6.04
CA GLY A 50 -13.28 9.21 6.66
C GLY A 50 -14.80 9.10 6.51
N GLN A 51 -15.33 8.16 5.73
CA GLN A 51 -16.77 7.98 5.59
C GLN A 51 -17.38 7.29 6.82
N ARG A 52 -18.55 7.78 7.26
CA ARG A 52 -19.26 7.20 8.40
C ARG A 52 -19.60 5.74 8.15
N GLY A 53 -19.25 4.88 9.10
CA GLY A 53 -19.50 3.45 9.06
C GLY A 53 -18.41 2.62 8.38
N VAL A 54 -17.38 3.23 7.78
CA VAL A 54 -16.20 2.50 7.31
C VAL A 54 -15.38 2.05 8.51
N VAL A 55 -15.17 0.74 8.61
CA VAL A 55 -14.37 0.08 9.65
C VAL A 55 -12.91 0.02 9.20
N GLY A 56 -12.67 -0.26 7.93
CA GLY A 56 -11.33 -0.24 7.38
C GLY A 56 -11.24 -0.58 5.90
N THR A 57 -10.05 -0.35 5.36
CA THR A 57 -9.72 -0.60 3.96
C THR A 57 -8.52 -1.55 3.85
N VAL A 58 -8.49 -2.35 2.81
CA VAL A 58 -7.35 -3.23 2.46
C VAL A 58 -7.13 -3.16 0.96
N VAL A 59 -5.88 -2.98 0.55
CA VAL A 59 -5.46 -3.05 -0.84
C VAL A 59 -4.53 -4.25 -1.00
N CYS A 60 -4.86 -5.15 -1.93
CA CYS A 60 -4.10 -6.36 -2.21
C CYS A 60 -3.65 -6.42 -3.67
N ASN A 61 -2.55 -7.14 -3.91
CA ASN A 61 -2.13 -7.50 -5.26
C ASN A 61 -2.94 -8.70 -5.81
N ALA A 62 -2.60 -9.13 -7.03
CA ALA A 62 -3.20 -10.28 -7.72
C ALA A 62 -3.09 -11.61 -6.96
N ASP A 63 -2.09 -11.75 -6.08
CA ASP A 63 -1.87 -12.95 -5.28
C ASP A 63 -2.66 -12.94 -3.96
N GLY A 64 -3.36 -11.83 -3.66
CA GLY A 64 -4.02 -11.63 -2.37
C GLY A 64 -3.06 -11.28 -1.25
N ILE A 65 -1.86 -10.78 -1.56
CA ILE A 65 -0.91 -10.25 -0.59
C ILE A 65 -1.28 -8.79 -0.29
N PRO A 66 -1.51 -8.42 0.98
CA PRO A 66 -1.84 -7.05 1.35
C PRO A 66 -0.66 -6.09 1.09
N ILE A 67 -0.93 -5.01 0.36
CA ILE A 67 0.01 -3.91 0.11
C ILE A 67 -0.19 -2.81 1.16
N ARG A 68 -1.46 -2.50 1.47
CA ARG A 68 -1.87 -1.52 2.49
C ARG A 68 -3.12 -2.01 3.21
N SER A 69 -3.24 -1.67 4.48
CA SER A 69 -4.39 -2.02 5.30
C SER A 69 -4.51 -1.04 6.46
N SER A 70 -5.75 -0.68 6.81
CA SER A 70 -6.07 0.03 8.05
C SER A 70 -6.50 -0.91 9.19
N LEU A 71 -6.65 -2.20 8.90
CA LEU A 71 -7.01 -3.27 9.85
C LEU A 71 -5.79 -3.89 10.52
N ASP A 72 -6.03 -4.70 11.55
CA ASP A 72 -5.00 -5.52 12.20
C ASP A 72 -4.45 -6.59 11.24
N GLY A 73 -3.13 -6.84 11.32
CA GLY A 73 -2.45 -7.69 10.34
C GLY A 73 -3.00 -9.12 10.22
N VAL A 74 -3.57 -9.66 11.30
CA VAL A 74 -4.19 -11.00 11.29
C VAL A 74 -5.49 -10.97 10.49
N ALA A 75 -6.39 -10.03 10.80
CA ALA A 75 -7.63 -9.87 10.03
C ALA A 75 -7.35 -9.52 8.57
N THR A 76 -6.38 -8.63 8.30
CA THR A 76 -5.99 -8.27 6.93
C THR A 76 -5.64 -9.48 6.09
N ALA A 77 -4.75 -10.36 6.59
CA ALA A 77 -4.34 -11.55 5.87
C ALA A 77 -5.51 -12.52 5.64
N GLN A 78 -6.40 -12.65 6.64
CA GLN A 78 -7.59 -13.48 6.52
C GLN A 78 -8.56 -12.95 5.47
N TYR A 79 -8.89 -11.66 5.50
CA TYR A 79 -9.78 -11.02 4.53
C TYR A 79 -9.21 -11.09 3.12
N ALA A 80 -7.93 -10.76 2.96
CA ALA A 80 -7.27 -10.79 1.66
C ALA A 80 -7.33 -12.17 1.01
N ARG A 81 -6.99 -13.23 1.77
CA ARG A 81 -7.03 -14.62 1.28
C ARG A 81 -8.45 -15.07 0.91
N LEU A 82 -9.41 -14.84 1.81
CA LEU A 82 -10.79 -15.31 1.61
C LEU A 82 -11.47 -14.58 0.46
N LEU A 83 -11.36 -13.26 0.42
CA LEU A 83 -11.99 -12.45 -0.62
C LEU A 83 -11.32 -12.67 -1.97
N ARG A 84 -9.99 -12.86 -2.03
CA ARG A 84 -9.32 -13.24 -3.27
C ARG A 84 -9.91 -14.52 -3.86
N LYS A 85 -10.04 -15.57 -3.05
CA LYS A 85 -10.63 -16.85 -3.48
C LYS A 85 -12.06 -16.66 -3.96
N LEU A 86 -12.87 -15.92 -3.21
CA LEU A 86 -14.25 -15.64 -3.58
C LEU A 86 -14.36 -14.91 -4.92
N THR A 87 -13.52 -13.90 -5.12
CA THR A 87 -13.50 -13.10 -6.34
C THR A 87 -13.07 -13.89 -7.56
N VAL A 88 -12.13 -14.84 -7.43
CA VAL A 88 -11.80 -15.77 -8.53
C VAL A 88 -13.02 -16.56 -8.96
N MET A 89 -13.73 -17.18 -7.98
CA MET A 89 -14.92 -17.97 -8.28
C MET A 89 -16.04 -17.11 -8.88
N ALA A 90 -16.26 -15.90 -8.36
CA ALA A 90 -17.26 -14.98 -8.87
C ALA A 90 -16.93 -14.51 -10.30
N LYS A 91 -15.65 -14.24 -10.60
CA LYS A 91 -15.20 -13.87 -11.94
C LYS A 91 -15.43 -15.01 -12.94
N SER A 92 -15.11 -16.24 -12.57
CA SER A 92 -15.42 -17.42 -13.40
C SER A 92 -16.93 -17.57 -13.63
N ALA A 93 -17.74 -17.48 -12.58
CA ALA A 93 -19.19 -17.60 -12.69
C ALA A 93 -19.82 -16.53 -13.59
N VAL A 94 -19.33 -15.28 -13.56
CA VAL A 94 -19.80 -14.21 -14.47
C VAL A 94 -19.44 -14.54 -15.92
N ARG A 95 -18.21 -15.04 -16.16
CA ARG A 95 -17.75 -15.42 -17.50
C ARG A 95 -18.45 -16.66 -18.07
N ASP A 96 -18.88 -17.56 -17.20
CA ASP A 96 -19.68 -18.73 -17.60
C ASP A 96 -21.09 -18.32 -18.07
N ILE A 97 -21.63 -17.20 -17.56
CA ILE A 97 -22.92 -16.64 -17.98
C ILE A 97 -22.78 -15.82 -19.25
N ASP A 98 -21.79 -14.91 -19.28
CA ASP A 98 -21.47 -14.10 -20.45
C ASP A 98 -19.94 -13.91 -20.54
N PRO A 99 -19.27 -14.54 -21.53
CA PRO A 99 -17.83 -14.46 -21.66
C PRO A 99 -17.30 -13.08 -22.03
N GLN A 100 -18.17 -12.15 -22.47
CA GLN A 100 -17.77 -10.75 -22.75
C GLN A 100 -17.82 -9.85 -21.52
N ASN A 101 -18.41 -10.33 -20.42
CA ASN A 101 -18.55 -9.55 -19.20
C ASN A 101 -17.45 -9.89 -18.17
N ASP A 102 -16.92 -8.86 -17.51
CA ASP A 102 -15.92 -8.99 -16.47
C ASP A 102 -16.45 -8.46 -15.13
N LEU A 103 -16.18 -9.19 -14.05
CA LEU A 103 -16.50 -8.74 -12.71
C LEU A 103 -15.60 -7.57 -12.31
N THR A 104 -16.18 -6.38 -12.16
CA THR A 104 -15.49 -5.14 -11.73
C THR A 104 -15.71 -4.83 -10.25
N PHE A 105 -16.86 -5.23 -9.71
CA PHE A 105 -17.25 -4.90 -8.35
C PHE A 105 -18.12 -5.99 -7.72
N LEU A 106 -17.83 -6.32 -6.46
CA LEU A 106 -18.56 -7.29 -5.67
C LEU A 106 -18.95 -6.68 -4.32
N ARG A 107 -20.24 -6.76 -3.97
CA ARG A 107 -20.78 -6.27 -2.70
C ARG A 107 -21.39 -7.43 -1.93
N LEU A 108 -20.90 -7.66 -0.72
CA LEU A 108 -21.32 -8.74 0.17
C LEU A 108 -21.92 -8.14 1.43
N ARG A 109 -23.21 -8.36 1.63
CA ARG A 109 -23.92 -7.90 2.83
C ARG A 109 -24.13 -9.07 3.78
N SER A 110 -23.68 -8.91 5.02
CA SER A 110 -23.99 -9.80 6.15
C SER A 110 -24.96 -9.10 7.09
N GLN A 111 -25.33 -9.74 8.20
CA GLN A 111 -26.18 -9.13 9.23
C GLN A 111 -25.45 -8.01 10.00
N LYS A 112 -24.13 -8.14 10.16
CA LYS A 112 -23.32 -7.20 10.98
C LYS A 112 -22.52 -6.22 10.15
N CYS A 113 -22.10 -6.63 8.97
CA CYS A 113 -21.16 -5.88 8.14
C CYS A 113 -21.52 -5.96 6.66
N GLU A 114 -20.95 -5.02 5.93
CA GLU A 114 -21.00 -4.95 4.49
C GLU A 114 -19.57 -4.86 3.95
N ILE A 115 -19.23 -5.70 2.99
CA ILE A 115 -17.92 -5.77 2.37
C ILE A 115 -18.06 -5.41 0.90
N MET A 116 -17.30 -4.42 0.46
CA MET A 116 -17.22 -3.97 -0.92
C MET A 116 -15.85 -4.34 -1.46
N VAL A 117 -15.81 -5.02 -2.61
CA VAL A 117 -14.57 -5.45 -3.27
C VAL A 117 -14.57 -4.89 -4.68
N GLY A 118 -13.64 -3.97 -4.95
CA GLY A 118 -13.34 -3.47 -6.30
C GLY A 118 -12.20 -4.27 -6.93
N LEU A 119 -12.34 -4.56 -8.22
CA LEU A 119 -11.37 -5.27 -9.04
C LEU A 119 -10.89 -4.34 -10.17
N GLU A 120 -9.62 -3.96 -10.13
CA GLU A 120 -9.04 -3.06 -11.12
C GLU A 120 -7.62 -3.52 -11.44
N ASN A 121 -7.32 -3.85 -12.70
CA ASN A 121 -5.97 -4.22 -13.18
C ASN A 121 -5.21 -5.19 -12.26
N GLU A 122 -5.91 -6.25 -11.83
CA GLU A 122 -5.42 -7.29 -10.90
C GLU A 122 -5.20 -6.87 -9.44
N PHE A 123 -5.49 -5.62 -9.08
CA PHE A 123 -5.58 -5.20 -7.69
C PHE A 123 -6.97 -5.45 -7.13
N LEU A 124 -7.00 -5.78 -5.84
CA LEU A 124 -8.23 -5.86 -5.06
C LEU A 124 -8.26 -4.72 -4.06
N VAL A 125 -9.31 -3.93 -4.09
CA VAL A 125 -9.61 -2.91 -3.07
C VAL A 125 -10.80 -3.40 -2.26
N ILE A 126 -10.57 -3.64 -0.98
CA ILE A 126 -11.56 -4.15 -0.04
C ILE A 126 -11.91 -3.02 0.92
N VAL A 127 -13.20 -2.74 1.07
CA VAL A 127 -13.74 -1.79 2.04
C VAL A 127 -14.71 -2.54 2.94
N ILE A 128 -14.50 -2.43 4.25
CA ILE A 128 -15.35 -3.04 5.26
C ILE A 128 -16.15 -1.93 5.94
N GLN A 129 -17.47 -2.11 5.97
CA GLN A 129 -18.42 -1.19 6.58
C GLN A 129 -19.27 -1.90 7.64
N ASN A 130 -19.66 -1.18 8.69
CA ASN A 130 -20.66 -1.62 9.64
C ASN A 130 -22.06 -1.35 9.07
N LEU A 131 -22.94 -2.35 9.19
CA LEU A 131 -24.30 -2.25 8.67
C LEU A 131 -25.25 -1.49 9.61
N HIS A 132 -24.94 -1.49 10.90
CA HIS A 132 -25.66 -0.73 11.92
C HIS A 132 -24.83 0.51 12.30
N GLN A 133 -25.40 1.69 12.07
CA GLN A 133 -24.93 2.97 12.58
C GLN A 133 -25.73 3.36 13.82
#